data_AF-A0A7S0IGA6-F1
#
_entry.id   AF-A0A7S0IGA6-F1
#
_cell.length_a   1.000
_cell.length_b   1.000
_cell.length_c   1.000
_cell.angle_alpha   90.00
_cell.angle_beta   90.00
_cell.angle_gamma   90.00
#
_symmetry.space_group_name_H-M   'P 1'
#
loop_
_entity.id
_entity.type
_entity.pdbx_description
1 polymer ?
#
loop_
_entity_poly.entity_id
_entity_poly.type
_entity_poly.pdbx_seq_one_letter_code
_entity_poly.pdbx_strand_id
1 'polypeptide(L)'
;PLSNGLYTPRPAPPLGAMEGQDASPILYVNGKRHVMPEGKAEQTLLAYLRGLGLSGTKLGCGEGGCGACTVMVSNYDRAKGEVQHRAVNACLTPLYACEGTHVITVEGLG
;
A
#
# COMPACT_ATOMS: atom_id res chain seq x y z
N PRO A 1 16.06 -21.31 -3.78
CA PRO A 1 16.97 -20.45 -4.56
C PRO A 1 16.19 -19.31 -5.23
N LEU A 2 16.50 -18.08 -4.83
CA LEU A 2 15.70 -16.87 -5.00
C LEU A 2 15.54 -16.47 -6.47
N SER A 3 14.31 -16.45 -7.00
CA SER A 3 13.97 -15.80 -8.26
C SER A 3 13.34 -14.44 -7.98
N ASN A 4 14.22 -13.45 -7.83
CA ASN A 4 14.07 -11.99 -7.86
C ASN A 4 12.64 -11.43 -7.97
N GLY A 5 12.12 -10.93 -6.85
CA GLY A 5 10.91 -10.12 -6.73
C GLY A 5 11.06 -8.71 -7.32
N LEU A 6 11.46 -8.62 -8.59
CA LEU A 6 11.37 -7.37 -9.33
C LEU A 6 9.89 -7.07 -9.60
N TYR A 7 9.40 -6.02 -8.94
CA TYR A 7 8.13 -5.37 -9.25
C TYR A 7 8.06 -5.11 -10.76
N THR A 8 7.17 -5.80 -11.47
CA THR A 8 6.81 -5.47 -12.85
C THR A 8 5.61 -4.53 -12.80
N PRO A 9 5.76 -3.23 -13.14
CA PRO A 9 4.63 -2.32 -13.13
C PRO A 9 3.60 -2.78 -14.15
N ARG A 10 2.31 -2.82 -13.75
CA ARG A 10 1.20 -3.03 -14.69
C ARG A 10 1.25 -1.94 -15.76
N PRO A 11 1.23 -2.26 -17.06
CA PRO A 11 1.12 -1.24 -18.10
C PRO A 11 -0.13 -0.37 -17.85
N ALA A 12 -0.02 0.93 -18.09
CA ALA A 12 -1.18 1.80 -18.03
C ALA A 12 -2.17 1.32 -19.11
N PRO A 13 -3.47 1.20 -18.82
CA PRO A 13 -4.45 0.96 -19.88
C PRO A 13 -4.38 2.13 -20.89
N PRO A 14 -4.51 1.86 -22.20
CA PRO A 14 -4.51 2.91 -23.20
C PRO A 14 -5.68 3.88 -22.97
N LEU A 15 -5.43 5.19 -23.15
CA LEU A 15 -6.48 6.20 -23.08
C LEU A 15 -7.52 5.90 -24.16
N GLY A 16 -8.69 5.37 -23.76
CA GLY A 16 -9.80 5.03 -24.65
C GLY A 16 -10.37 3.62 -24.49
N ALA A 17 -9.74 2.72 -23.72
CA ALA A 17 -10.30 1.40 -23.46
C ALA A 17 -11.28 1.43 -22.27
N MET A 18 -12.56 1.59 -22.56
CA MET A 18 -13.66 1.32 -21.63
C MET A 18 -14.32 -0.01 -22.02
N GLU A 19 -13.81 -1.14 -21.52
CA GLU A 19 -14.51 -2.42 -21.59
C GLU A 19 -13.96 -3.42 -20.55
N GLY A 20 -14.86 -3.88 -19.68
CA GLY A 20 -14.79 -5.00 -18.72
C GLY A 20 -13.44 -5.60 -18.35
N GLN A 21 -12.95 -5.27 -17.17
CA GLN A 21 -12.08 -6.14 -16.37
C GLN A 21 -12.41 -5.91 -14.90
N ASP A 22 -12.69 -6.98 -14.16
CA ASP A 22 -12.80 -6.99 -12.69
C ASP A 22 -11.44 -6.60 -12.08
N ALA A 23 -11.05 -5.33 -12.21
CA ALA A 23 -9.78 -4.83 -11.74
C ALA A 23 -9.95 -4.39 -10.29
N SER A 24 -10.18 -5.36 -9.39
CA SER A 24 -10.25 -5.08 -7.96
C SER A 24 -8.98 -4.33 -7.52
N PRO A 25 -9.11 -3.23 -6.78
CA PRO A 25 -7.97 -2.41 -6.37
C PRO A 25 -6.99 -3.25 -5.54
N ILE A 26 -5.70 -2.99 -5.71
CA ILE A 26 -4.65 -3.76 -5.04
C ILE A 26 -3.65 -2.86 -4.34
N LEU A 27 -2.98 -3.44 -3.35
CA LEU A 27 -1.72 -2.94 -2.81
C LEU A 27 -0.76 -4.09 -2.56
N TYR A 28 0.52 -3.77 -2.39
CA TYR A 28 1.49 -4.73 -1.88
C TYR A 28 1.77 -4.43 -0.42
N VAL A 29 1.81 -5.47 0.42
CA VAL A 29 2.18 -5.37 1.84
C VAL A 29 3.32 -6.33 2.09
N ASN A 30 4.49 -5.81 2.50
CA ASN A 30 5.69 -6.62 2.75
C ASN A 30 6.03 -7.58 1.59
N GLY A 31 5.82 -7.11 0.34
CA GLY A 31 6.09 -7.87 -0.88
C GLY A 31 4.96 -8.82 -1.31
N LYS A 32 3.95 -9.03 -0.48
CA LYS A 32 2.77 -9.84 -0.82
C LYS A 32 1.70 -8.99 -1.49
N ARG A 33 1.10 -9.49 -2.57
CA ARG A 33 -0.03 -8.85 -3.24
C ARG A 33 -1.32 -9.03 -2.42
N HIS A 34 -2.04 -7.94 -2.20
CA HIS A 34 -3.33 -7.92 -1.52
C HIS A 34 -4.40 -7.26 -2.38
N VAL A 35 -5.56 -7.92 -2.49
CA VAL A 35 -6.77 -7.31 -3.04
C VAL A 35 -7.45 -6.52 -1.92
N MET A 36 -7.84 -5.29 -2.23
CA MET A 36 -8.47 -4.39 -1.27
C MET A 36 -9.95 -4.74 -1.11
N PRO A 37 -10.48 -4.69 0.13
CA PRO A 37 -11.85 -5.09 0.42
C PRO A 37 -12.86 -4.07 -0.12
N GLU A 38 -13.86 -4.54 -0.86
CA GLU A 38 -14.96 -3.70 -1.35
C GLU A 38 -15.77 -3.08 -0.22
N GLY A 39 -16.35 -1.89 -0.48
CA GLY A 39 -17.27 -1.23 0.45
C GLY A 39 -16.65 -0.68 1.74
N LYS A 40 -15.32 -0.48 1.79
CA LYS A 40 -14.57 0.01 2.97
C LYS A 40 -13.76 1.28 2.69
N ALA A 41 -14.38 2.26 2.03
CA ALA A 41 -13.71 3.49 1.60
C ALA A 41 -13.17 4.31 2.79
N GLU A 42 -13.82 4.22 3.94
CA GLU A 42 -13.48 4.88 5.20
C GLU A 42 -12.36 4.17 5.98
N GLN A 43 -11.96 2.95 5.56
CA GLN A 43 -10.96 2.18 6.28
C GLN A 43 -9.57 2.83 6.16
N THR A 44 -8.90 3.03 7.29
CA THR A 44 -7.52 3.52 7.33
C THR A 44 -6.53 2.39 7.02
N LEU A 45 -5.35 2.75 6.51
CA LEU A 45 -4.27 1.80 6.25
C LEU A 45 -3.88 1.05 7.54
N LEU A 46 -3.85 1.74 8.68
CA LEU A 46 -3.56 1.11 9.97
C LEU A 46 -4.59 0.03 10.34
N ALA A 47 -5.89 0.35 10.18
CA ALA A 47 -6.95 -0.61 10.47
C ALA A 47 -6.85 -1.83 9.55
N TYR A 48 -6.52 -1.62 8.28
CA TYR A 48 -6.31 -2.70 7.33
C TYR A 48 -5.13 -3.61 7.71
N LEU A 49 -3.93 -3.03 7.93
CA LEU A 49 -2.72 -3.78 8.29
C LEU A 49 -2.91 -4.63 9.55
N ARG A 50 -3.52 -4.04 10.59
CA ARG A 50 -3.81 -4.76 11.83
C ARG A 50 -4.85 -5.86 11.63
N GLY A 51 -5.83 -5.65 10.74
CA GLY A 51 -6.80 -6.67 10.33
C GLY A 51 -6.17 -7.86 9.59
N LEU A 52 -4.99 -7.67 8.97
CA LEU A 52 -4.18 -8.75 8.40
C LEU A 52 -3.32 -9.49 9.45
N GLY A 53 -3.38 -9.08 10.73
CA GLY A 53 -2.53 -9.62 11.79
C GLY A 53 -1.14 -8.97 11.89
N LEU A 54 -0.84 -7.97 11.04
CA LEU A 54 0.40 -7.19 11.10
C LEU A 54 0.27 -6.15 12.22
N SER A 55 0.59 -6.60 13.43
CA SER A 55 0.35 -5.87 14.67
C SER A 55 1.50 -4.96 15.09
N GLY A 56 2.64 -5.00 14.40
CA GLY A 56 3.86 -4.23 14.67
C GLY A 56 3.64 -2.72 14.51
N THR A 57 2.88 -2.31 13.50
CA THR A 57 2.39 -0.92 13.38
C THR A 57 1.29 -0.65 14.40
N LYS A 58 1.44 0.39 15.23
CA LYS A 58 0.60 0.61 16.43
C LYS A 58 -0.37 1.79 16.26
N LEU A 59 -1.53 1.70 16.91
CA LEU A 59 -2.37 2.86 17.16
C LEU A 59 -1.88 3.54 18.43
N GLY A 60 -1.35 4.76 18.30
CA GLY A 60 -0.96 5.62 19.43
C GLY A 60 -1.99 6.71 19.67
N CYS A 61 -1.82 7.87 19.04
CA CYS A 61 -2.72 9.01 19.21
C CYS A 61 -3.90 9.06 18.21
N GLY A 62 -3.81 8.41 17.04
CA GLY A 62 -4.86 8.45 16.02
C GLY A 62 -4.95 9.74 15.19
N GLU A 63 -4.12 10.74 15.50
CA GLU A 63 -4.11 12.06 14.84
C GLU A 63 -2.77 12.40 14.15
N GLY A 64 -1.88 11.41 14.03
CA GLY A 64 -0.60 11.56 13.32
C GLY A 64 0.55 12.20 14.11
N GLY A 65 0.31 12.66 15.35
CA GLY A 65 1.32 13.34 16.16
C GLY A 65 2.45 12.46 16.72
N CYS A 66 2.17 11.19 17.05
CA CYS A 66 3.15 10.35 17.78
C CYS A 66 4.04 9.47 16.90
N GLY A 67 3.72 9.30 15.61
CA GLY A 67 4.49 8.44 14.69
C GLY A 67 4.46 6.93 14.99
N ALA A 68 3.73 6.45 16.01
CA ALA A 68 3.68 5.02 16.36
C ALA A 68 3.08 4.11 15.25
N CYS A 69 2.37 4.73 14.29
CA CYS A 69 1.76 4.08 13.14
C CYS A 69 2.56 4.27 11.84
N THR A 70 3.81 4.73 11.91
CA THR A 70 4.62 5.02 10.72
C THR A 70 4.89 3.74 9.93
N VAL A 71 4.66 3.82 8.62
CA VAL A 71 5.01 2.80 7.63
C VAL A 71 5.72 3.46 6.45
N MET A 72 6.45 2.67 5.66
CA MET A 72 7.01 3.15 4.39
C MET A 72 6.06 2.82 3.25
N VAL A 73 5.74 3.82 2.43
CA VAL A 73 5.00 3.66 1.18
C VAL A 73 5.94 3.92 0.03
N SER A 74 6.01 2.96 -0.89
CA SER A 74 6.85 3.04 -2.09
C SER A 74 5.98 3.06 -3.34
N ASN A 75 6.27 3.98 -4.25
CA ASN A 75 5.60 4.06 -5.56
C ASN A 75 6.63 4.37 -6.65
N TYR A 76 6.39 3.88 -7.86
CA TYR A 76 7.22 4.20 -9.01
C TYR A 76 6.73 5.49 -9.68
N ASP A 77 7.55 6.53 -9.64
CA ASP A 77 7.30 7.79 -10.35
C ASP A 77 7.71 7.61 -11.81
N ARG A 78 6.71 7.39 -12.69
CA ARG A 78 6.93 7.21 -14.12
C ARG A 78 7.51 8.43 -14.82
N ALA A 79 7.24 9.64 -14.33
CA ALA A 79 7.75 10.85 -14.96
C ALA A 79 9.26 10.99 -14.73
N LYS A 80 9.74 10.51 -13.58
CA LYS A 80 11.16 10.52 -13.20
C LYS A 80 11.89 9.21 -13.47
N GLY A 81 11.16 8.14 -13.72
CA GLY A 81 11.71 6.81 -13.94
C GLY A 81 12.30 6.16 -12.67
N GLU A 82 11.91 6.61 -11.48
CA GLU A 82 12.52 6.22 -10.20
C GLU A 82 11.47 5.71 -9.20
N VAL A 83 11.92 4.93 -8.21
CA VAL A 83 11.08 4.56 -7.06
C VAL A 83 11.19 5.65 -6.00
N GLN A 84 10.06 6.16 -5.54
CA GLN A 84 9.99 7.10 -4.41
C GLN A 84 9.48 6.38 -3.17
N HIS A 85 10.20 6.59 -2.06
CA HIS A 85 9.84 6.09 -0.74
C HIS A 85 9.41 7.25 0.15
N ARG A 86 8.33 7.09 0.88
CA ARG A 86 7.82 8.10 1.82
C ARG A 86 7.41 7.44 3.13
N ALA A 87 7.75 8.08 4.25
CA ALA A 87 7.21 7.72 5.55
C ALA A 87 5.80 8.31 5.67
N VAL A 88 4.84 7.49 6.11
CA VAL A 88 3.43 7.85 6.17
C VAL A 88 2.82 7.37 7.49
N ASN A 89 1.99 8.22 8.10
CA ASN A 89 1.19 7.87 9.27
C ASN A 89 -0.03 7.04 8.87
N ALA A 90 0.05 5.72 9.03
CA ALA A 90 -1.01 4.81 8.60
C ALA A 90 -2.38 5.05 9.28
N CYS A 91 -2.41 5.70 10.45
CA CYS A 91 -3.67 6.01 11.14
C CYS A 91 -4.52 7.07 10.44
N LEU A 92 -3.92 7.95 9.64
CA LEU A 92 -4.62 9.00 8.90
C LEU A 92 -4.76 8.69 7.41
N THR A 93 -4.01 7.72 6.90
CA THR A 93 -4.01 7.37 5.47
C THR A 93 -5.24 6.53 5.13
N PRO A 94 -6.12 6.99 4.24
CA PRO A 94 -7.18 6.14 3.69
C PRO A 94 -6.55 4.96 2.94
N LEU A 95 -7.07 3.74 3.14
CA LEU A 95 -6.53 2.53 2.49
C LEU A 95 -6.47 2.70 0.97
N TYR A 96 -7.52 3.27 0.38
CA TYR A 96 -7.65 3.50 -1.06
C TYR A 96 -6.69 4.55 -1.63
N ALA A 97 -6.07 5.39 -0.79
CA ALA A 97 -4.99 6.26 -1.25
C ALA A 97 -3.68 5.50 -1.54
N CYS A 98 -3.57 4.24 -1.09
CA CYS A 98 -2.42 3.37 -1.29
C CYS A 98 -2.58 2.39 -2.46
N GLU A 99 -3.61 2.54 -3.29
CA GLU A 99 -3.80 1.69 -4.47
C GLU A 99 -2.56 1.70 -5.37
N GLY A 100 -2.11 0.52 -5.78
CA GLY A 100 -0.95 0.32 -6.66
C GLY A 100 0.40 0.53 -5.99
N THR A 101 0.44 0.90 -4.70
CA THR A 101 1.69 1.15 -3.97
C THR A 101 2.20 -0.09 -3.23
N HIS A 102 3.43 -0.02 -2.73
CA HIS A 102 4.02 -1.02 -1.84
C HIS A 102 4.21 -0.45 -0.44
N VAL A 103 3.44 -0.98 0.50
CA VAL A 103 3.51 -0.70 1.93
C VAL A 103 4.47 -1.67 2.59
N ILE A 104 5.42 -1.13 3.36
CA ILE A 104 6.38 -1.90 4.15
C ILE A 104 6.20 -1.52 5.61
N THR A 105 5.84 -2.52 6.41
CA THR A 105 5.70 -2.42 7.86
C THR A 105 6.96 -2.92 8.57
N VAL A 106 7.01 -2.83 9.90
CA VAL A 106 8.17 -3.32 10.67
C VAL A 106 8.41 -4.81 10.47
N GLU A 107 7.35 -5.61 10.34
CA GLU A 107 7.43 -7.05 10.07
C GLU A 107 8.04 -7.38 8.70
N GLY A 108 8.07 -6.43 7.78
CA GLY A 108 8.68 -6.60 6.46
C GLY A 108 10.19 -6.36 6.45
N LEU A 109 10.77 -5.87 7.55
CA LEU A 109 12.20 -5.51 7.61
C LEU A 109 13.10 -6.61 8.17
N GLY A 110 12.55 -7.59 8.89
CA GLY A 110 13.31 -8.68 9.51
C GLY A 110 12.71 -9.17 10.81
#